data_AF-A0A9Q3YG66-F1
#
_entry.id   AF-A0A9Q3YG66-F1
#
_cell.length_a   1.000
_cell.length_b   1.000
_cell.length_c   1.000
_cell.angle_alpha   90.00
_cell.angle_beta   90.00
_cell.angle_gamma   90.00
#
_symmetry.space_group_name_H-M   'P 1'
#
loop_
_entity.id
_entity.type
_entity.pdbx_description
1 polymer ?
#
loop_
_entity_poly.entity_id
_entity_poly.type
_entity_poly.pdbx_seq_one_letter_code
_entity_poly.pdbx_strand_id
1 'polypeptide(L)'
;MALIPFGLKNGRLVDISSVERGLKCGCVCPSCGQRLVARFGVEMIPHFAHDKNAESQGVNTEPCALSFWVALRLMIKQVANEQGYLKLKVPNLVVTSYGRDNDYNPVEISMQVSSEIDLKITDIQHQVVVDSTNLDLVGLVGGAMFGIHFVYPGRRNCIGDFSSRIGVLEIDLTRLEWIYENYDFIEQPPFENRVLEYLYGSLEAKKWYYHPSYLEAKSRTETQLAREVEQRNIANAEHARQKDRDKHQQQLKISQEQDRKRSKLLQLSDNGDWYCCRCNSSWLKEDKGESCPNCYMPGQKIIIR
;
A
#
# COMPACT_ATOMS: atom_id res chain seq x y z
N MET A 1 4.36 -0.31 -33.18
CA MET A 1 3.72 0.30 -34.36
C MET A 1 2.77 1.37 -33.82
N ALA A 2 2.82 2.64 -34.24
CA ALA A 2 1.94 3.66 -33.65
C ALA A 2 0.54 3.57 -34.27
N LEU A 3 -0.36 2.80 -33.65
CA LEU A 3 -1.77 2.73 -34.04
C LEU A 3 -2.48 4.02 -33.57
N ILE A 4 -3.21 4.68 -34.47
CA ILE A 4 -4.00 5.87 -34.15
C ILE A 4 -5.46 5.41 -33.97
N PRO A 5 -6.03 5.42 -32.75
CA PRO A 5 -7.37 4.89 -32.50
C PRO A 5 -8.50 5.87 -32.85
N PHE A 6 -8.22 7.17 -32.84
CA PHE A 6 -9.23 8.21 -33.05
C PHE A 6 -8.76 9.22 -34.11
N GLY A 7 -9.67 9.58 -35.02
CA GLY A 7 -9.45 10.62 -36.03
C GLY A 7 -10.32 11.84 -35.74
N LEU A 8 -9.86 13.04 -36.12
CA LEU A 8 -10.66 14.26 -35.99
C LEU A 8 -11.56 14.43 -37.22
N LYS A 9 -12.87 14.53 -37.01
CA LYS A 9 -13.86 14.77 -38.06
C LYS A 9 -14.87 15.80 -37.59
N ASN A 10 -15.06 16.87 -38.36
CA ASN A 10 -16.00 17.95 -38.04
C ASN A 10 -15.82 18.53 -36.62
N GLY A 11 -14.57 18.68 -36.17
CA GLY A 11 -14.25 19.21 -34.84
C GLY A 11 -14.39 18.22 -33.68
N ARG A 12 -14.78 16.96 -33.95
CA ARG A 12 -14.92 15.91 -32.94
C ARG A 12 -14.00 14.72 -33.26
N LEU A 13 -13.30 14.21 -32.25
CA LEU A 13 -12.61 12.92 -32.29
C LEU A 13 -13.66 11.81 -32.40
N VAL A 14 -13.47 10.95 -33.39
CA VAL A 14 -14.35 9.84 -33.70
C VAL A 14 -13.58 8.53 -33.74
N ASP A 15 -14.25 7.47 -33.33
CA ASP A 15 -13.75 6.10 -33.38
C ASP A 15 -13.61 5.63 -34.83
N ILE A 16 -12.64 4.77 -35.09
CA ILE A 16 -12.49 4.16 -36.41
C ILE A 16 -13.70 3.31 -36.84
N SER A 17 -14.38 2.65 -35.90
CA SER A 17 -15.58 1.88 -36.20
C SER A 17 -16.76 2.74 -36.66
N SER A 18 -16.70 4.06 -36.42
CA SER A 18 -17.76 5.01 -36.76
C SER A 18 -17.59 5.72 -38.11
N VAL A 19 -16.58 5.34 -38.90
CA VAL A 19 -16.25 6.02 -40.16
C VAL A 19 -16.12 5.07 -41.35
N GLU A 20 -16.27 5.63 -42.54
CA GLU A 20 -16.04 4.89 -43.77
C GLU A 20 -14.57 4.47 -43.93
N ARG A 21 -14.34 3.33 -44.60
CA ARG A 21 -12.99 2.82 -44.88
C ARG A 21 -12.21 3.74 -45.81
N GLY A 22 -10.90 3.82 -45.58
CA GLY A 22 -9.97 4.52 -46.45
C GLY A 22 -10.05 6.05 -46.31
N LEU A 23 -9.78 6.77 -47.39
CA LEU A 23 -9.83 8.23 -47.44
C LEU A 23 -11.26 8.79 -47.31
N LYS A 24 -12.27 7.96 -47.55
CA LYS A 24 -13.69 8.34 -47.38
C LYS A 24 -14.05 8.63 -45.92
N CYS A 25 -13.23 8.22 -44.95
CA CYS A 25 -13.45 8.59 -43.54
C CYS A 25 -13.57 10.10 -43.35
N GLY A 26 -12.83 10.89 -44.16
CA GLY A 26 -12.79 12.35 -44.07
C GLY A 26 -12.10 12.86 -42.79
N CYS A 27 -11.36 12.00 -42.08
CA CYS A 27 -10.69 12.35 -40.84
C CYS A 27 -9.33 13.02 -41.08
N VAL A 28 -8.94 13.88 -40.16
CA VAL A 28 -7.59 14.46 -40.09
C VAL A 28 -6.93 14.11 -38.76
N CYS A 29 -5.61 14.19 -38.71
CA CYS A 29 -4.83 13.97 -37.50
C CYS A 29 -5.04 15.13 -36.53
N PRO A 30 -5.48 14.90 -35.28
CA PRO A 30 -5.67 15.97 -34.30
C PRO A 30 -4.36 16.64 -33.85
N SER A 31 -3.20 16.05 -34.17
CA SER A 31 -1.89 16.60 -33.81
C SER A 31 -1.29 17.42 -34.95
N CYS A 32 -1.09 16.82 -36.14
CA CYS A 32 -0.42 17.48 -37.26
C CYS A 32 -1.37 18.01 -38.35
N GLY A 33 -2.67 17.75 -38.27
CA GLY A 33 -3.67 18.19 -39.26
C GLY A 33 -3.68 17.42 -40.59
N GLN A 34 -2.72 16.51 -40.83
CA GLN A 34 -2.66 15.73 -42.07
C GLN A 34 -3.85 14.77 -42.18
N ARG A 35 -4.31 14.52 -43.41
CA ARG A 35 -5.39 13.56 -43.70
C ARG A 35 -5.05 12.16 -43.19
N LEU A 36 -6.06 11.49 -42.65
CA LEU A 36 -5.96 10.11 -42.20
C LEU A 36 -6.67 9.17 -43.18
N VAL A 37 -6.19 7.94 -43.22
CA VAL A 37 -6.78 6.80 -43.91
C VAL A 37 -7.27 5.83 -42.85
N ALA A 38 -8.58 5.55 -42.81
CA ALA A 38 -9.12 4.54 -41.92
C ALA A 38 -8.81 3.14 -42.47
N ARG A 39 -8.08 2.32 -41.70
CA ARG A 39 -7.68 0.97 -42.09
C ARG A 39 -8.30 -0.05 -41.15
N PHE A 40 -9.16 -0.88 -41.70
CA PHE A 40 -9.79 -1.99 -40.98
C PHE A 40 -10.12 -3.13 -41.95
N GLY A 41 -10.13 -4.36 -41.44
CA GLY A 41 -10.32 -5.61 -42.18
C GLY A 41 -10.12 -6.84 -41.27
N VAL A 42 -10.37 -8.04 -41.78
CA VAL A 42 -10.45 -9.29 -40.98
C VAL A 42 -9.13 -9.64 -40.26
N GLU A 43 -7.98 -9.36 -40.87
CA GLU A 43 -6.65 -9.77 -40.35
C GLU A 43 -5.83 -8.59 -39.81
N MET A 44 -6.48 -7.47 -39.44
CA MET A 44 -5.75 -6.31 -38.93
C MET A 44 -6.51 -5.58 -37.83
N ILE A 45 -5.76 -5.10 -36.84
CA ILE A 45 -6.29 -4.19 -35.82
C ILE A 45 -6.74 -2.91 -36.53
N PRO A 46 -8.02 -2.51 -36.44
CA PRO A 46 -8.50 -1.25 -36.96
C PRO A 46 -7.64 -0.09 -36.46
N HIS A 47 -7.13 0.76 -37.35
CA HIS A 47 -6.40 1.97 -36.98
C HIS A 47 -6.44 3.02 -38.09
N PHE A 48 -6.28 4.28 -37.70
CA PHE A 48 -5.99 5.35 -38.66
C PHE A 48 -4.49 5.37 -38.99
N ALA A 49 -4.17 5.75 -40.22
CA ALA A 49 -2.80 5.99 -40.66
C ALA A 49 -2.73 7.32 -41.42
N HIS A 50 -1.61 8.02 -41.35
CA HIS A 50 -1.38 9.21 -42.17
C HIS A 50 -1.42 8.86 -43.66
N ASP A 51 -2.11 9.67 -44.47
CA ASP A 51 -2.09 9.54 -45.91
C ASP A 51 -0.72 9.95 -46.47
N LYS A 52 0.05 8.98 -46.93
CA LYS A 52 1.39 9.19 -47.50
C LYS A 52 1.37 10.04 -48.77
N ASN A 53 0.24 10.07 -49.49
CA ASN A 53 0.12 10.83 -50.74
C ASN A 53 -0.28 12.30 -50.50
N ALA A 54 -0.42 12.72 -49.23
CA ALA A 54 -0.74 14.09 -48.86
C ALA A 54 0.43 15.09 -49.04
N GLU A 55 1.56 14.64 -49.60
CA GLU A 55 2.79 15.41 -49.91
C GLU A 55 2.59 16.69 -50.74
N SER A 56 1.39 16.95 -51.25
CA SER A 56 1.06 18.12 -52.09
C SER A 56 0.39 19.31 -51.37
N GLN A 57 0.29 19.31 -50.03
CA GLN A 57 -0.41 20.37 -49.27
C GLN A 57 0.38 20.90 -48.04
N GLY A 58 1.68 21.17 -48.19
CA GLY A 58 2.47 21.86 -47.15
C GLY A 58 2.79 20.98 -45.93
N VAL A 59 3.25 19.75 -46.18
CA VAL A 59 3.54 18.74 -45.14
C VAL A 59 4.61 19.27 -44.18
N ASN A 60 4.25 19.34 -42.89
CA ASN A 60 5.20 19.43 -41.79
C ASN A 60 6.18 18.26 -41.90
N THR A 61 7.46 18.55 -42.15
CA THR A 61 8.56 17.56 -42.18
C THR A 61 8.89 16.98 -40.79
N GLU A 62 8.31 17.56 -39.73
CA GLU A 62 8.48 17.11 -38.36
C GLU A 62 7.70 15.81 -38.08
N PRO A 63 8.27 14.86 -37.33
CA PRO A 63 7.58 13.65 -36.94
C PRO A 63 6.32 13.98 -36.13
N CYS A 64 5.19 13.44 -36.55
CA CYS A 64 3.91 13.64 -35.87
C CYS A 64 3.99 13.15 -34.42
N ALA A 65 3.70 14.03 -33.47
CA ALA A 65 3.72 13.72 -32.04
C ALA A 65 2.53 12.87 -31.57
N LEU A 66 1.59 12.52 -32.46
CA LEU A 66 0.44 11.69 -32.08
C LEU A 66 0.89 10.25 -31.86
N SER A 67 0.75 9.78 -30.63
CA SER A 67 0.82 8.38 -30.27
C SER A 67 -0.55 7.84 -29.88
N PHE A 68 -0.67 6.52 -29.76
CA PHE A 68 -1.86 5.85 -29.23
C PHE A 68 -2.33 6.50 -27.92
N TRP A 69 -1.40 6.73 -26.99
CA TRP A 69 -1.67 7.34 -25.69
C TRP A 69 -2.08 8.81 -25.76
N VAL A 70 -1.45 9.59 -26.63
CA VAL A 70 -1.84 10.99 -26.82
C VAL A 70 -3.26 11.06 -27.40
N ALA A 71 -3.61 10.20 -28.35
CA ALA A 71 -4.96 10.12 -28.89
C ALA A 71 -6.00 9.78 -27.81
N LEU A 72 -5.70 8.82 -26.92
CA LEU A 72 -6.56 8.48 -25.78
C LEU A 72 -6.81 9.66 -24.86
N ARG A 73 -5.77 10.40 -24.46
CA ARG A 73 -5.93 11.60 -23.62
C ARG A 73 -6.79 12.67 -24.29
N LEU A 74 -6.58 12.90 -25.58
CA LEU A 74 -7.35 13.91 -26.31
C LEU A 74 -8.82 13.51 -26.37
N MET A 75 -9.11 12.23 -26.61
CA MET A 75 -10.48 11.70 -26.58
C MET A 75 -11.11 11.87 -25.19
N ILE A 76 -10.41 11.47 -24.12
CA ILE A 76 -10.93 11.62 -22.74
C ILE A 76 -11.21 13.09 -22.40
N LYS A 77 -10.31 14.01 -22.81
CA LYS A 77 -10.51 15.45 -22.62
C LYS A 77 -11.74 15.95 -23.36
N GLN A 78 -11.94 15.53 -24.60
CA GLN A 78 -13.12 15.88 -25.37
C GLN A 78 -14.41 15.42 -24.67
N VAL A 79 -14.47 14.15 -24.25
CA VAL A 79 -15.66 13.61 -23.57
C VAL A 79 -15.94 14.37 -22.27
N ALA A 80 -14.90 14.64 -21.48
CA ALA A 80 -15.02 15.41 -20.24
C ALA A 80 -15.57 16.83 -20.49
N ASN A 81 -15.15 17.49 -21.57
CA ASN A 81 -15.64 18.80 -21.97
C ASN A 81 -17.11 18.75 -22.39
N GLU A 82 -17.47 17.80 -23.25
CA GLU A 82 -18.82 17.67 -23.79
C GLU A 82 -19.85 17.29 -22.72
N GLN A 83 -19.46 16.43 -21.78
CA GLN A 83 -20.33 16.03 -20.66
C GLN A 83 -20.37 17.07 -19.54
N GLY A 84 -19.34 17.91 -19.42
CA GLY A 84 -19.16 18.87 -18.32
C GLY A 84 -18.86 18.22 -16.97
N TYR A 85 -18.74 16.89 -16.92
CA TYR A 85 -18.38 16.14 -15.72
C TYR A 85 -17.67 14.82 -16.07
N LEU A 86 -16.99 14.24 -15.09
CA LEU A 86 -16.48 12.86 -15.13
C LEU A 86 -16.91 12.13 -13.87
N LYS A 87 -17.30 10.85 -14.02
CA LYS A 87 -17.59 9.96 -12.90
C LYS A 87 -16.44 8.98 -12.74
N LEU A 88 -15.78 8.96 -11.60
CA LEU A 88 -14.65 8.06 -11.36
C LEU A 88 -14.86 7.30 -10.07
N LYS A 89 -14.75 5.97 -10.12
CA LYS A 89 -14.47 5.19 -8.93
C LYS A 89 -13.01 5.41 -8.55
N VAL A 90 -12.74 5.90 -7.34
CA VAL A 90 -11.38 6.16 -6.83
C VAL A 90 -11.00 5.16 -5.74
N PRO A 91 -9.71 4.81 -5.60
CA PRO A 91 -9.26 3.84 -4.59
C PRO A 91 -9.31 4.45 -3.18
N ASN A 92 -9.35 3.58 -2.18
CA ASN A 92 -9.09 4.00 -0.81
C ASN A 92 -7.65 4.48 -0.65
N LEU A 93 -7.41 5.22 0.43
CA LEU A 93 -6.06 5.59 0.86
C LEU A 93 -5.94 5.31 2.35
N VAL A 94 -4.95 4.50 2.71
CA VAL A 94 -4.58 4.22 4.10
C VAL A 94 -3.15 4.67 4.28
N VAL A 95 -2.90 5.41 5.35
CA VAL A 95 -1.57 5.82 5.77
C VAL A 95 -1.16 4.96 6.94
N THR A 96 0.02 4.36 6.85
CA THR A 96 0.55 3.45 7.85
C THR A 96 1.93 3.92 8.29
N SER A 97 2.13 3.98 9.61
CA SER A 97 3.42 4.26 10.25
C SER A 97 3.91 3.00 10.95
N TYR A 98 5.20 2.72 10.78
CA TYR A 98 5.86 1.52 11.31
C TYR A 98 6.94 1.90 12.32
N GLY A 99 7.04 1.12 13.39
CA GLY A 99 8.06 1.25 14.42
C GLY A 99 8.38 -0.09 15.07
N ARG A 100 9.24 -0.05 16.09
CA ARG A 100 9.58 -1.20 16.93
C ARG A 100 9.66 -0.75 18.39
N ASP A 101 9.31 -1.64 19.30
CA ASP A 101 9.62 -1.46 20.72
C ASP A 101 11.09 -1.85 21.01
N ASN A 102 11.53 -1.68 22.27
CA ASN A 102 12.89 -2.01 22.71
C ASN A 102 13.22 -3.51 22.66
N ASP A 103 12.20 -4.37 22.60
CA ASP A 103 12.34 -5.81 22.44
C ASP A 103 12.30 -6.23 20.97
N TYR A 104 12.34 -5.26 20.05
CA TYR A 104 12.30 -5.43 18.59
C TYR A 104 10.97 -5.96 18.03
N ASN A 105 9.89 -5.95 18.83
CA ASN A 105 8.56 -6.31 18.33
C ASN A 105 8.02 -5.20 17.42
N PRO A 106 7.44 -5.53 16.26
CA PRO A 106 6.89 -4.53 15.35
C PRO A 106 5.65 -3.84 15.94
N VAL A 107 5.55 -2.54 15.68
CA VAL A 107 4.38 -1.72 15.97
C VAL A 107 3.92 -1.07 14.67
N GLU A 108 2.64 -1.21 14.36
CA GLU A 108 2.01 -0.64 13.17
C GLU A 108 0.78 0.16 13.59
N ILE A 109 0.69 1.40 13.10
CA ILE A 109 -0.49 2.24 13.26
C ILE A 109 -0.96 2.67 11.87
N SER A 110 -2.23 2.35 11.57
CA SER A 110 -2.86 2.62 10.27
C SER A 110 -4.06 3.55 10.44
N MET A 111 -4.21 4.52 9.53
CA MET A 111 -5.33 5.45 9.48
C MET A 111 -5.90 5.52 8.07
N GLN A 112 -7.22 5.34 7.95
CA GLN A 112 -7.92 5.52 6.69
C GLN A 112 -8.09 7.01 6.38
N VAL A 113 -7.56 7.43 5.22
CA VAL A 113 -7.63 8.80 4.70
C VAL A 113 -8.84 8.97 3.78
N SER A 114 -9.09 7.98 2.94
CA SER A 114 -10.27 7.93 2.06
C SER A 114 -10.76 6.49 1.90
N SER A 115 -12.05 6.30 1.67
CA SER A 115 -12.62 5.03 1.23
C SER A 115 -12.64 4.94 -0.28
N GLU A 116 -12.83 3.74 -0.81
CA GLU A 116 -13.26 3.60 -2.20
C GLU A 116 -14.61 4.29 -2.36
N ILE A 117 -14.72 5.19 -3.35
CA ILE A 117 -15.92 5.99 -3.54
C ILE A 117 -16.07 6.38 -5.01
N ASP A 118 -17.31 6.53 -5.46
CA ASP A 118 -17.63 7.14 -6.75
C ASP A 118 -17.64 8.66 -6.61
N LEU A 119 -16.71 9.32 -7.29
CA LEU A 119 -16.64 10.77 -7.36
C LEU A 119 -17.26 11.28 -8.65
N LYS A 120 -17.97 12.40 -8.55
CA LYS A 120 -18.35 13.22 -9.70
C LYS A 120 -17.50 14.48 -9.68
N ILE A 121 -16.68 14.64 -10.72
CA ILE A 121 -15.84 15.82 -10.94
C ILE A 121 -16.59 16.75 -11.88
N THR A 122 -16.79 18.01 -11.49
CA THR A 122 -17.46 19.05 -12.30
C THR A 122 -16.49 20.17 -12.65
N ASP A 123 -16.95 21.16 -13.42
CA ASP A 123 -16.19 22.39 -13.75
C ASP A 123 -14.81 22.09 -14.31
N ILE A 124 -14.78 21.12 -15.23
CA ILE A 124 -13.55 20.53 -15.74
C ILE A 124 -12.85 21.51 -16.68
N GLN A 125 -11.58 21.73 -16.40
CA GLN A 125 -10.62 22.47 -17.21
C GLN A 125 -9.52 21.52 -17.68
N HIS A 126 -8.96 21.77 -18.86
CA HIS A 126 -7.91 20.93 -19.46
C HIS A 126 -6.56 21.65 -19.48
N GLN A 127 -5.46 20.90 -19.33
CA GLN A 127 -4.08 21.41 -19.39
C GLN A 127 -3.82 22.57 -18.40
N VAL A 128 -4.31 22.41 -17.17
CA VAL A 128 -4.13 23.42 -16.12
C VAL A 128 -2.80 23.19 -15.41
N VAL A 129 -2.04 24.27 -15.21
CA VAL A 129 -0.85 24.25 -14.36
C VAL A 129 -1.28 24.57 -12.93
N VAL A 130 -1.09 23.63 -12.01
CA VAL A 130 -1.35 23.79 -10.57
C VAL A 130 -0.06 23.49 -9.83
N ASP A 131 0.36 24.40 -8.95
CA ASP A 131 1.57 24.25 -8.13
C ASP A 131 2.82 23.85 -8.96
N SER A 132 2.98 24.45 -10.15
CA SER A 132 4.03 24.18 -11.15
C SER A 132 3.95 22.83 -11.88
N THR A 133 2.88 22.06 -11.68
CA THR A 133 2.65 20.77 -12.34
C THR A 133 1.53 20.87 -13.36
N ASN A 134 1.76 20.37 -14.58
CA ASN A 134 0.76 20.32 -15.64
C ASN A 134 -0.13 19.08 -15.48
N LEU A 135 -1.38 19.30 -15.11
CA LEU A 135 -2.40 18.27 -14.97
C LEU A 135 -3.25 18.17 -16.23
N ASP A 136 -3.71 16.97 -16.55
CA ASP A 136 -4.55 16.76 -17.73
C ASP A 136 -5.89 17.43 -17.61
N LEU A 137 -6.51 17.22 -16.45
CA LEU A 137 -7.81 17.70 -16.07
C LEU A 137 -7.73 18.24 -14.65
N VAL A 138 -8.38 19.36 -14.42
CA VAL A 138 -8.64 19.89 -13.08
C VAL A 138 -10.11 20.24 -13.02
N GLY A 139 -10.79 19.79 -11.98
CA GLY A 139 -12.19 20.13 -11.74
C GLY A 139 -12.47 20.22 -10.25
N LEU A 140 -13.74 20.15 -9.89
CA LEU A 140 -14.21 20.28 -8.51
C LEU A 140 -14.90 19.00 -8.03
N VAL A 141 -14.62 18.62 -6.78
CA VAL A 141 -15.32 17.57 -6.03
C VAL A 141 -15.76 18.18 -4.70
N GLY A 142 -17.06 18.34 -4.50
CA GLY A 142 -17.60 18.97 -3.28
C GLY A 142 -17.05 20.38 -3.02
N GLY A 143 -16.68 21.12 -4.07
CA GLY A 143 -16.08 22.45 -3.99
C GLY A 143 -14.55 22.46 -3.79
N ALA A 144 -13.91 21.33 -3.55
CA ALA A 144 -12.45 21.20 -3.49
C ALA A 144 -11.86 20.90 -4.87
N MET A 145 -10.63 21.36 -5.14
CA MET A 145 -9.96 21.08 -6.40
C MET A 145 -9.57 19.60 -6.50
N PHE A 146 -9.77 19.02 -7.68
CA PHE A 146 -9.42 17.65 -7.98
C PHE A 146 -8.71 17.58 -9.34
N GLY A 147 -7.47 17.11 -9.32
CA GLY A 147 -6.60 16.96 -10.48
C GLY A 147 -6.49 15.53 -10.95
N ILE A 148 -6.39 15.33 -12.26
CA ILE A 148 -6.10 14.04 -12.89
C ILE A 148 -4.82 14.18 -13.72
N HIS A 149 -3.92 13.21 -13.56
CA HIS A 149 -2.73 13.04 -14.38
C HIS A 149 -2.72 11.68 -15.05
N PHE A 150 -2.72 11.64 -16.38
CA PHE A 150 -2.63 10.39 -17.14
C PHE A 150 -1.17 9.92 -17.28
N VAL A 151 -0.91 8.67 -16.91
CA VAL A 151 0.40 8.01 -16.99
C VAL A 151 0.39 6.95 -18.10
N TYR A 152 1.47 6.85 -18.87
CA TYR A 152 1.64 5.87 -19.96
C TYR A 152 3.08 5.91 -20.52
N PRO A 153 3.52 4.91 -21.30
CA PRO A 153 4.84 4.90 -21.93
C PRO A 153 5.18 6.18 -22.69
N GLY A 154 6.29 6.82 -22.32
CA GLY A 154 6.74 8.09 -22.91
C GLY A 154 6.25 9.36 -22.19
N ARG A 155 5.45 9.24 -21.12
CA ARG A 155 5.13 10.36 -20.22
C ARG A 155 5.48 10.01 -18.78
N ARG A 156 6.23 10.91 -18.13
CA ARG A 156 6.64 10.75 -16.73
C ARG A 156 5.42 10.78 -15.79
N ASN A 157 5.57 10.10 -14.65
CA ASN A 157 4.68 10.24 -13.50
C ASN A 157 4.57 11.70 -13.08
N CYS A 158 3.53 12.01 -12.32
CA CYS A 158 3.33 13.33 -11.76
C CYS A 158 4.56 13.72 -10.90
N ILE A 159 5.04 14.95 -11.05
CA ILE A 159 6.13 15.52 -10.25
C ILE A 159 5.62 16.89 -9.79
N GLY A 160 5.36 17.02 -8.49
CA GLY A 160 4.83 18.26 -7.93
C GLY A 160 4.66 18.18 -6.41
N ASP A 161 4.99 19.27 -5.73
CA ASP A 161 4.61 19.49 -4.34
C ASP A 161 3.25 20.19 -4.33
N PHE A 162 2.19 19.39 -4.22
CA PHE A 162 0.83 19.92 -4.19
C PHE A 162 0.49 20.52 -2.84
N SER A 163 -0.19 21.66 -2.85
CA SER A 163 -0.80 22.24 -1.66
C SER A 163 -1.96 21.37 -1.15
N SER A 164 -2.29 21.50 0.13
CA SER A 164 -3.41 20.78 0.78
C SER A 164 -4.80 21.14 0.24
N ARG A 165 -4.90 21.90 -0.85
CA ARG A 165 -6.15 22.37 -1.46
C ARG A 165 -6.60 21.53 -2.65
N ILE A 166 -5.77 20.62 -3.15
CA ILE A 166 -6.06 19.78 -4.30
C ILE A 166 -5.84 18.30 -3.99
N GLY A 167 -6.77 17.44 -4.41
CA GLY A 167 -6.50 16.00 -4.54
C GLY A 167 -6.03 15.67 -5.94
N VAL A 168 -4.98 14.87 -6.09
CA VAL A 168 -4.41 14.52 -7.38
C VAL A 168 -4.40 13.00 -7.55
N LEU A 169 -5.09 12.55 -8.59
CA LEU A 169 -5.20 11.15 -8.96
C LEU A 169 -4.38 10.88 -10.23
N GLU A 170 -3.49 9.90 -10.15
CA GLU A 170 -2.86 9.32 -11.32
C GLU A 170 -3.75 8.22 -11.90
N ILE A 171 -3.89 8.22 -13.23
CA ILE A 171 -4.60 7.19 -13.97
C ILE A 171 -3.66 6.63 -15.03
N ASP A 172 -3.25 5.38 -14.86
CA ASP A 172 -2.45 4.64 -15.81
C ASP A 172 -3.30 4.22 -17.00
N LEU A 173 -2.90 4.62 -18.20
CA LEU A 173 -3.57 4.25 -19.45
C LEU A 173 -2.94 3.03 -20.11
N THR A 174 -1.78 2.55 -19.67
CA THR A 174 -0.97 1.52 -20.33
C THR A 174 -1.74 0.24 -20.66
N ARG A 175 -2.71 -0.14 -19.84
CA ARG A 175 -3.52 -1.34 -20.10
C ARG A 175 -4.43 -1.21 -21.33
N LEU A 176 -4.80 0.01 -21.73
CA LEU A 176 -5.71 0.24 -22.86
C LEU A 176 -5.11 -0.13 -24.22
N GLU A 177 -3.79 -0.21 -24.37
CA GLU A 177 -3.13 -0.66 -25.61
C GLU A 177 -3.35 -2.15 -25.78
N TRP A 178 -3.09 -2.95 -24.74
CA TRP A 178 -3.43 -4.36 -24.76
C TRP A 178 -4.93 -4.59 -24.96
N ILE A 179 -5.80 -3.79 -24.31
CA ILE A 179 -7.26 -3.90 -24.52
C ILE A 179 -7.61 -3.61 -25.98
N TYR A 180 -6.99 -2.60 -26.60
CA TYR A 180 -7.25 -2.22 -27.99
C TYR A 180 -6.80 -3.30 -28.98
N GLU A 181 -5.61 -3.87 -28.78
CA GLU A 181 -5.06 -4.94 -29.62
C GLU A 181 -5.93 -6.21 -29.61
N ASN A 182 -6.67 -6.43 -28.53
CA ASN A 182 -7.54 -7.59 -28.33
C ASN A 182 -9.03 -7.23 -28.40
N TYR A 183 -9.36 -6.03 -28.89
CA TYR A 183 -10.74 -5.55 -28.95
C TYR A 183 -11.46 -6.11 -30.18
N ASP A 184 -12.69 -6.58 -29.99
CA ASP A 184 -13.54 -7.04 -31.08
C ASP A 184 -14.36 -5.86 -31.64
N PHE A 185 -13.83 -5.20 -32.66
CA PHE A 185 -14.48 -4.03 -33.27
C PHE A 185 -15.73 -4.35 -34.10
N ILE A 186 -16.09 -5.63 -34.27
CA ILE A 186 -17.29 -6.05 -35.00
C ILE A 186 -18.46 -6.17 -34.03
N GLU A 187 -18.25 -6.87 -32.92
CA GLU A 187 -19.32 -7.21 -31.98
C GLU A 187 -19.44 -6.20 -30.83
N GLN A 188 -18.38 -5.43 -30.55
CA GLN A 188 -18.36 -4.48 -29.42
C GLN A 188 -18.77 -3.07 -29.86
N PRO A 189 -19.24 -2.23 -28.91
CA PRO A 189 -19.46 -0.81 -29.17
C PRO A 189 -18.16 -0.09 -29.62
N PRO A 190 -18.25 1.18 -30.05
CA PRO A 190 -17.07 2.00 -30.32
C PRO A 190 -16.08 1.94 -29.16
N PHE A 191 -14.78 1.85 -29.46
CA PHE A 191 -13.72 1.72 -28.47
C PHE A 191 -13.67 2.91 -27.49
N GLU A 192 -14.14 4.09 -27.91
CA GLU A 192 -14.44 5.22 -27.00
C GLU A 192 -15.18 4.77 -25.72
N ASN A 193 -16.23 3.95 -25.86
CA ASN A 193 -17.01 3.45 -24.72
C ASN A 193 -16.15 2.60 -23.79
N ARG A 194 -15.28 1.74 -24.36
CA ARG A 194 -14.39 0.89 -23.57
C ARG A 194 -13.36 1.70 -22.78
N VAL A 195 -12.87 2.80 -23.35
CA VAL A 195 -11.96 3.72 -22.65
C VAL A 195 -12.67 4.39 -21.47
N LEU A 196 -13.92 4.82 -21.66
CA LEU A 196 -14.71 5.43 -20.59
C LEU A 196 -15.06 4.43 -19.49
N GLU A 197 -15.45 3.20 -19.82
CA GLU A 197 -15.65 2.13 -18.84
C GLU A 197 -14.41 1.88 -18.00
N TYR A 198 -13.24 1.80 -18.65
CA TYR A 198 -11.96 1.65 -17.97
C TYR A 198 -11.68 2.83 -17.04
N LEU A 199 -11.83 4.05 -17.55
CA LEU A 199 -11.63 5.27 -16.78
C LEU A 199 -12.57 5.34 -15.57
N TYR A 200 -13.83 4.95 -15.72
CA TYR A 200 -14.84 5.06 -14.67
C TYR A 200 -14.69 3.96 -13.62
N GLY A 201 -14.44 2.72 -14.03
CA GLY A 201 -14.50 1.55 -13.14
C GLY A 201 -13.16 1.02 -12.63
N SER A 202 -12.06 1.18 -13.37
CA SER A 202 -10.82 0.46 -13.06
C SER A 202 -10.07 1.08 -11.87
N LEU A 203 -10.11 0.42 -10.71
CA LEU A 203 -9.39 0.83 -9.50
C LEU A 203 -7.89 0.56 -9.60
N GLU A 204 -7.50 -0.57 -10.19
CA GLU A 204 -6.11 -0.98 -10.42
C GLU A 204 -5.32 0.05 -11.28
N ALA A 205 -6.02 0.78 -12.14
CA ALA A 205 -5.45 1.81 -13.00
C ALA A 205 -5.19 3.13 -12.24
N LYS A 206 -5.73 3.27 -11.03
CA LYS A 206 -5.80 4.55 -10.33
C LYS A 206 -4.97 4.52 -9.07
N LYS A 207 -4.25 5.62 -8.83
CA LYS A 207 -3.46 5.80 -7.62
C LYS A 207 -3.56 7.24 -7.14
N TRP A 208 -3.71 7.44 -5.84
CA TRP A 208 -3.51 8.75 -5.24
C TRP A 208 -2.05 9.15 -5.37
N TYR A 209 -1.78 10.19 -6.15
CA TYR A 209 -0.50 10.86 -6.12
C TYR A 209 -0.41 11.77 -4.90
N TYR A 210 -1.48 12.52 -4.67
CA TYR A 210 -1.59 13.39 -3.51
C TYR A 210 -3.05 13.45 -3.02
N HIS A 211 -3.24 13.41 -1.70
CA HIS A 211 -4.53 13.59 -1.07
C HIS A 211 -4.41 14.72 -0.03
N PRO A 212 -5.35 15.68 0.03
CA PRO A 212 -5.30 16.83 0.95
C PRO A 212 -5.03 16.45 2.41
N SER A 213 -5.66 15.36 2.85
CA SER A 213 -5.56 14.85 4.23
C SER A 213 -4.36 13.91 4.47
N TYR A 214 -3.48 13.68 3.49
CA TYR A 214 -2.37 12.72 3.63
C TYR A 214 -1.37 13.15 4.71
N LEU A 215 -0.88 14.39 4.67
CA LEU A 215 0.14 14.87 5.60
C LEU A 215 -0.38 14.91 7.03
N GLU A 216 -1.63 15.33 7.21
CA GLU A 216 -2.29 15.33 8.52
C GLU A 216 -2.45 13.91 9.07
N ALA A 217 -2.93 12.97 8.23
CA ALA A 217 -3.06 11.57 8.62
C ALA A 217 -1.71 10.96 8.99
N LYS A 218 -0.65 11.25 8.22
CA LYS A 218 0.72 10.79 8.49
C LYS A 218 1.25 11.31 9.82
N SER A 219 1.08 12.60 10.11
CA SER A 219 1.49 13.18 11.39
C SER A 219 0.74 12.54 12.57
N ARG A 220 -0.55 12.25 12.40
CA ARG A 220 -1.36 11.57 13.41
C ARG A 220 -0.91 10.13 13.65
N THR A 221 -0.66 9.35 12.59
CA THR A 221 -0.19 7.96 12.74
C THR A 221 1.19 7.89 13.36
N GLU A 222 2.09 8.82 13.02
CA GLU A 222 3.42 8.94 13.66
C GLU A 222 3.31 9.30 15.15
N THR A 223 2.43 10.24 15.50
CA THR A 223 2.19 10.61 16.90
C THR A 223 1.60 9.45 17.71
N GLN A 224 0.64 8.72 17.14
CA GLN A 224 0.03 7.54 17.76
C GLN A 224 1.06 6.41 17.90
N LEU A 225 1.89 6.18 16.88
CA LEU A 225 2.96 5.19 16.91
C LEU A 225 3.95 5.48 18.03
N ALA A 226 4.40 6.73 18.17
CA ALA A 226 5.33 7.12 19.23
C ALA A 226 4.74 6.85 20.64
N ARG A 227 3.45 7.13 20.83
CA ARG A 227 2.74 6.85 22.09
C ARG A 227 2.65 5.35 22.37
N GLU A 228 2.29 4.56 21.38
CA GLU A 228 2.16 3.10 21.50
C GLU A 228 3.51 2.43 21.79
N VAL A 229 4.58 2.85 21.09
CA VAL A 229 5.94 2.37 21.34
C VAL A 229 6.39 2.68 22.77
N GLU A 230 6.14 3.90 23.25
CA GLU A 230 6.49 4.27 24.62
C GLU A 230 5.73 3.45 25.66
N GLN A 231 4.42 3.25 25.46
CA GLN A 231 3.60 2.43 26.35
C GLN A 231 4.09 0.97 26.42
N ARG A 232 4.46 0.37 25.28
CA ARG A 232 5.04 -0.97 25.25
C ARG A 232 6.40 -1.02 25.94
N ASN A 233 7.26 -0.03 25.71
CA ASN A 233 8.56 0.05 26.36
C ASN A 233 8.45 0.12 27.89
N ILE A 234 7.50 0.90 28.41
CA ILE A 234 7.21 0.98 29.85
C ILE A 234 6.75 -0.39 30.35
N ALA A 235 5.78 -1.02 29.69
CA ALA A 235 5.26 -2.33 30.08
C ALA A 235 6.35 -3.42 30.07
N ASN A 236 7.20 -3.44 29.03
CA ASN A 236 8.30 -4.39 28.91
C ASN A 236 9.34 -4.19 30.01
N ALA A 237 9.69 -2.94 30.34
CA ALA A 237 10.60 -2.61 31.43
C ALA A 237 10.03 -3.01 32.80
N GLU A 238 8.73 -2.79 33.03
CA GLU A 238 8.05 -3.22 34.25
C GLU A 238 8.04 -4.74 34.39
N HIS A 239 7.74 -5.46 33.30
CA HIS A 239 7.78 -6.92 33.27
C HIS A 239 9.19 -7.47 33.51
N ALA A 240 10.23 -6.87 32.91
CA ALA A 240 11.62 -7.25 33.16
C ALA A 240 12.01 -7.05 34.63
N ARG A 241 11.66 -5.89 35.22
CA ARG A 241 11.90 -5.60 36.65
C ARG A 241 11.17 -6.58 37.56
N GLN A 242 9.93 -6.95 37.24
CA GLN A 242 9.18 -7.93 38.01
C GLN A 242 9.85 -9.31 37.96
N LYS A 243 10.26 -9.76 36.77
CA LYS A 243 10.97 -11.02 36.59
C LYS A 243 12.27 -11.08 37.39
N ASP A 244 13.01 -9.98 37.48
CA ASP A 244 14.24 -9.92 38.27
C ASP A 244 13.96 -9.94 39.78
N ARG A 245 12.90 -9.25 40.24
CA ARG A 245 12.43 -9.36 41.64
C ARG A 245 12.04 -10.78 42.01
N ASP A 246 11.28 -11.46 41.15
CA ASP A 246 10.83 -12.83 41.39
C ASP A 246 12.00 -13.81 41.46
N LYS A 247 12.98 -13.66 40.56
CA LYS A 247 14.24 -14.43 40.62
C LYS A 247 15.00 -14.19 41.93
N HIS A 248 15.13 -12.94 42.36
CA HIS A 248 15.83 -12.60 43.60
C HIS A 248 15.10 -13.18 44.83
N GLN A 249 13.77 -13.04 44.89
CA GLN A 249 12.98 -13.61 45.99
C GLN A 249 13.08 -15.13 46.04
N GLN A 250 13.10 -15.79 44.88
CA GLN A 250 13.30 -17.24 44.79
C GLN A 250 14.68 -17.65 45.31
N GLN A 251 15.74 -16.91 44.97
CA GLN A 251 17.10 -17.16 45.47
C GLN A 251 17.18 -16.98 47.00
N LEU A 252 16.54 -15.95 47.56
CA LEU A 252 16.48 -15.75 49.00
C LEU A 252 15.77 -16.91 49.72
N LYS A 253 14.65 -17.39 49.18
CA LYS A 253 13.94 -18.56 49.73
C LYS A 253 14.81 -19.81 49.74
N ILE A 254 15.55 -20.06 48.66
CA ILE A 254 16.49 -21.20 48.55
C ILE A 254 17.60 -21.06 49.61
N SER A 255 18.21 -19.88 49.74
CA SER A 255 19.25 -19.63 50.75
C SER A 255 18.73 -19.85 52.17
N GLN A 256 17.57 -19.28 52.50
CA GLN A 256 16.94 -19.45 53.82
C GLN A 256 16.61 -20.91 54.14
N GLU A 257 16.14 -21.68 53.16
CA GLU A 257 15.88 -23.10 53.34
C GLU A 257 17.17 -23.90 53.56
N GLN A 258 18.24 -23.56 52.84
CA GLN A 258 19.57 -24.16 53.03
C GLN A 258 20.13 -23.84 54.42
N ASP A 259 20.06 -22.58 54.85
CA ASP A 259 20.50 -22.16 56.19
C ASP A 259 19.71 -22.90 57.28
N ARG A 260 18.37 -23.00 57.14
CA ARG A 260 17.52 -23.75 58.09
C ARG A 260 17.91 -25.23 58.16
N LYS A 261 18.18 -25.87 57.02
CA LYS A 261 18.64 -27.27 56.97
C LYS A 261 20.00 -27.43 57.65
N ARG A 262 20.93 -26.50 57.40
CA ARG A 262 22.27 -26.50 58.01
C ARG A 262 22.19 -26.32 59.53
N SER A 263 21.43 -25.33 60.03
CA SER A 263 21.23 -25.12 61.46
C SER A 263 20.60 -26.34 62.15
N LYS A 264 19.64 -27.00 61.50
CA LYS A 264 19.03 -28.24 62.02
C LYS A 264 20.07 -29.38 62.12
N LEU A 265 20.91 -29.55 61.09
CA LEU A 265 21.97 -30.57 61.11
C LEU A 265 23.04 -30.29 62.18
N LEU A 266 23.41 -29.01 62.38
CA LEU A 266 24.31 -28.58 63.46
C LEU A 266 23.74 -28.94 64.84
N GLN A 267 22.45 -28.66 65.10
CA GLN A 267 21.81 -29.03 66.36
C GLN A 267 21.76 -30.55 66.59
N LEU A 268 21.59 -31.33 65.53
CA LEU A 268 21.56 -32.79 65.62
C LEU A 268 22.96 -33.38 65.84
N SER A 269 24.00 -32.76 65.27
CA SER A 269 25.39 -33.22 65.42
C SER A 269 25.91 -33.14 66.84
N ASP A 270 25.33 -32.27 67.68
CA ASP A 270 25.70 -32.17 69.10
C ASP A 270 25.46 -33.50 69.87
N ASN A 271 24.58 -34.37 69.36
CA ASN A 271 24.17 -35.62 70.04
C ASN A 271 24.48 -36.90 69.23
N GLY A 272 25.19 -36.82 68.10
CA GLY A 272 25.53 -38.01 67.31
C GLY A 272 26.01 -37.74 65.89
N ASP A 273 26.42 -38.79 65.17
CA ASP A 273 26.86 -38.73 63.77
C ASP A 273 25.79 -39.23 62.77
N TRP A 274 24.67 -39.76 63.27
CA TRP A 274 23.48 -40.16 62.50
C TRP A 274 22.20 -39.53 63.07
N TYR A 275 21.20 -39.29 62.20
CA TYR A 275 19.88 -38.80 62.61
C TYR A 275 18.73 -39.47 61.85
N CYS A 276 17.54 -39.44 62.45
CA CYS A 276 16.32 -39.94 61.81
C CYS A 276 15.48 -38.78 61.27
N CYS A 277 15.19 -38.79 59.97
CA CYS A 277 14.34 -37.78 59.34
C CYS A 277 12.87 -37.82 59.79
N ARG A 278 12.43 -38.94 60.40
CA ARG A 278 11.04 -39.14 60.86
C ARG A 278 10.79 -38.61 62.26
N CYS A 279 11.65 -38.94 63.23
CA CYS A 279 11.46 -38.55 64.64
C CYS A 279 12.48 -37.51 65.14
N ASN A 280 13.40 -37.05 64.29
CA ASN A 280 14.45 -36.07 64.59
C ASN A 280 15.38 -36.46 65.76
N SER A 281 15.48 -37.74 66.11
CA SER A 281 16.49 -38.21 67.08
C SER A 281 17.85 -38.34 66.39
N SER A 282 18.93 -37.98 67.08
CA SER A 282 20.31 -38.27 66.65
C SER A 282 21.03 -39.19 67.64
N TRP A 283 22.00 -39.96 67.14
CA TRP A 283 22.75 -40.98 67.88
C TRP A 283 24.11 -41.24 67.23
N LEU A 284 25.03 -41.86 67.98
CA LEU A 284 26.30 -42.36 67.45
C LEU A 284 26.10 -43.73 66.80
N LYS A 285 26.54 -43.90 65.54
CA LYS A 285 26.42 -45.16 64.80
C LYS A 285 27.09 -46.33 65.52
N GLU A 286 28.22 -46.09 66.17
CA GLU A 286 28.93 -47.09 66.97
C GLU A 286 28.05 -47.68 68.10
N ASP A 287 27.14 -46.88 68.66
CA ASP A 287 26.29 -47.30 69.77
C ASP A 287 25.01 -48.04 69.35
N LYS A 288 24.38 -47.61 68.25
CA LYS A 288 23.03 -48.07 67.86
C LYS A 288 22.90 -48.59 66.43
N GLY A 289 23.99 -48.60 65.65
CA GLY A 289 23.97 -48.96 64.23
C GLY A 289 23.33 -47.88 63.34
N GLU A 290 22.93 -48.27 62.13
CA GLU A 290 22.43 -47.34 61.10
C GLU A 290 20.91 -47.08 61.17
N SER A 291 20.17 -47.83 61.99
CA SER A 291 18.71 -47.69 62.14
C SER A 291 18.36 -46.83 63.34
N CYS A 292 17.29 -46.03 63.21
CA CYS A 292 16.83 -45.18 64.29
C CYS A 292 16.43 -45.99 65.54
N PRO A 293 16.94 -45.68 66.73
CA PRO A 293 16.62 -46.43 67.94
C PRO A 293 15.15 -46.26 68.40
N ASN A 294 14.46 -45.22 67.95
CA ASN A 294 13.10 -44.90 68.38
C ASN A 294 12.02 -45.39 67.42
N CYS A 295 12.26 -45.33 66.10
CA CYS A 295 11.24 -45.70 65.11
C CYS A 295 11.71 -46.73 64.09
N TYR A 296 12.94 -47.25 64.23
CA TYR A 296 13.55 -48.31 63.41
C TYR A 296 13.65 -48.04 61.90
N MET A 297 13.33 -46.82 61.46
CA MET A 297 13.58 -46.37 60.09
C MET A 297 15.08 -46.19 59.84
N PRO A 298 15.55 -46.35 58.59
CA PRO A 298 16.93 -46.05 58.23
C PRO A 298 17.34 -44.63 58.64
N GLY A 299 18.46 -44.49 59.35
CA GLY A 299 19.05 -43.21 59.67
C GLY A 299 19.79 -42.61 58.48
N GLN A 300 20.11 -41.32 58.58
CA GLN A 300 20.98 -40.64 57.64
C GLN A 300 22.22 -40.16 58.38
N LYS A 301 23.39 -40.34 57.74
CA LYS A 301 24.65 -39.78 58.24
C LYS A 301 24.56 -38.25 58.24
N ILE A 302 24.94 -37.63 59.35
CA ILE A 302 25.08 -36.18 59.45
C ILE A 302 26.37 -35.78 58.73
N ILE A 303 26.24 -34.95 57.71
CA ILE A 303 27.39 -34.40 56.97
C ILE A 303 27.23 -32.89 56.98
N ILE A 304 28.04 -32.22 57.80
CA ILE A 304 28.11 -30.75 57.83
C ILE A 304 29.24 -30.37 56.87
N ARG A 305 28.87 -29.79 55.73
CA ARG A 305 29.81 -29.12 54.84
C ARG A 305 29.82 -27.61 55.10
#